data_AF-A0AAV0VZU3-F1
#
_entry.id   AF-A0AAV0VZU3-F1
#
_cell.length_a   1.000
_cell.length_b   1.000
_cell.length_c   1.000
_cell.angle_alpha   90.00
_cell.angle_beta   90.00
_cell.angle_gamma   90.00
#
_symmetry.space_group_name_H-M   'P 1'
#
loop_
_entity.id
_entity.type
_entity.pdbx_description
1 polymer ?
#
loop_
_entity_poly.entity_id
_entity_poly.type
_entity_poly.pdbx_seq_one_letter_code
_entity_poly.pdbx_strand_id
1 'polypeptide(L)'
;MSTALNIGILPNNSIPTINFINDMDKLFDIFNSSDTPNSKIFNDPFNNNSHQLDHLNKMTEMFKNMKVVSKLSATDMTQRVNFLNGWLVSISGLKMLWNSLNVDQNKDYTLCTGRINQDCLENLFGTIRQQLGNNTNPTPIQFIWAFKKIFCVEYFRHSPDANCIEDLDNVLCQFNEMNEMSASINEIVNPSKTNFIVM
;
A
#
# COMPACT_ATOMS: atom_id res chain seq x y z
N MET A 1 -7.42 -10.69 23.53
CA MET A 1 -8.63 -10.08 24.15
C MET A 1 -9.60 -11.11 24.71
N SER A 2 -9.91 -12.20 23.99
CA SER A 2 -10.82 -13.25 24.50
C SER A 2 -10.34 -13.88 25.81
N THR A 3 -9.03 -14.07 25.99
CA THR A 3 -8.46 -14.52 27.27
C THR A 3 -8.77 -13.54 28.42
N ALA A 4 -8.62 -12.24 28.19
CA ALA A 4 -8.89 -11.20 29.18
C ALA A 4 -10.38 -11.12 29.55
N LEU A 5 -11.29 -11.35 28.59
CA LEU A 5 -12.71 -11.53 28.86
C LEU A 5 -12.97 -12.77 29.73
N ASN A 6 -12.40 -13.92 29.37
CA ASN A 6 -12.64 -15.20 30.05
C ASN A 6 -12.13 -15.21 31.50
N ILE A 7 -11.04 -14.49 31.80
CA ILE A 7 -10.49 -14.37 33.15
C ILE A 7 -11.08 -13.18 33.94
N GLY A 8 -12.10 -12.49 33.39
CA GLY A 8 -12.84 -11.44 34.09
C GLY A 8 -12.17 -10.07 34.14
N ILE A 9 -11.10 -9.82 33.38
CA ILE A 9 -10.48 -8.49 33.27
C ILE A 9 -11.36 -7.56 32.42
N LEU A 10 -11.95 -8.07 31.35
CA LEU A 10 -12.87 -7.30 30.50
C LEU A 10 -14.33 -7.65 30.83
N PRO A 11 -15.22 -6.65 30.91
CA PRO A 11 -16.65 -6.91 31.12
C PRO A 11 -17.32 -7.51 29.87
N ASN A 12 -18.42 -8.26 30.07
CA ASN A 12 -19.15 -8.95 29.00
C ASN A 12 -19.70 -8.01 27.91
N ASN A 13 -19.99 -6.75 28.23
CA ASN A 13 -20.38 -5.75 27.25
C ASN A 13 -19.26 -5.38 26.26
N SER A 14 -18.03 -5.86 26.47
CA SER A 14 -16.89 -5.68 25.55
C SER A 14 -16.91 -6.66 24.37
N ILE A 15 -17.74 -7.71 24.40
CA ILE A 15 -17.81 -8.75 23.35
C ILE A 15 -17.94 -8.16 21.93
N PRO A 16 -18.83 -7.20 21.65
CA PRO A 16 -18.95 -6.61 20.32
C PRO A 16 -17.66 -5.95 19.83
N THR A 17 -16.95 -5.25 20.72
CA THR A 17 -15.68 -4.61 20.41
C THR A 17 -14.58 -5.64 20.13
N ILE A 18 -14.52 -6.72 20.91
CA ILE A 18 -13.57 -7.81 20.70
C ILE A 18 -13.80 -8.46 19.33
N ASN A 19 -15.06 -8.73 18.98
CA ASN A 19 -15.42 -9.31 17.69
C ASN A 19 -15.05 -8.38 16.53
N PHE A 20 -15.38 -7.09 16.65
CA PHE A 20 -15.02 -6.09 15.64
C PHE A 20 -13.51 -6.01 15.42
N ILE A 21 -12.71 -5.94 16.48
CA ILE A 21 -11.25 -5.86 16.35
C ILE A 21 -10.70 -7.14 15.70
N ASN A 22 -11.20 -8.32 16.08
CA ASN A 22 -10.76 -9.58 15.49
C ASN A 22 -11.14 -9.69 14.01
N ASP A 23 -12.31 -9.16 13.63
CA ASP A 23 -12.74 -9.14 12.23
C ASP A 23 -11.93 -8.16 11.38
N MET A 24 -11.57 -7.00 11.95
CA MET A 24 -10.65 -6.05 11.33
C MET A 24 -9.23 -6.62 11.23
N ASP A 25 -8.70 -7.27 12.26
CA ASP A 25 -7.36 -7.89 12.26
C ASP A 25 -7.21 -8.87 11.08
N LYS A 26 -8.18 -9.77 10.91
CA LYS A 26 -8.21 -10.69 9.77
C LYS A 26 -8.34 -9.97 8.42
N LEU A 27 -9.11 -8.89 8.35
CA LEU A 27 -9.23 -8.11 7.11
C LEU A 27 -7.88 -7.45 6.77
N PHE A 28 -7.20 -6.87 7.75
CA PHE A 28 -5.86 -6.30 7.56
C PHE A 28 -4.85 -7.38 7.16
N ASP A 29 -4.90 -8.55 7.80
CA ASP A 29 -4.03 -9.67 7.45
C ASP A 29 -4.20 -10.05 5.95
N ILE A 30 -5.44 -10.09 5.43
CA ILE A 30 -5.72 -10.37 4.01
C ILE A 30 -5.18 -9.28 3.08
N PHE A 31 -5.21 -8.01 3.52
CA PHE A 31 -4.73 -6.86 2.73
C PHE A 31 -3.24 -6.57 2.92
N ASN A 32 -2.56 -7.31 3.78
CA ASN A 32 -1.13 -7.21 4.05
C ASN A 32 -0.45 -8.59 4.01
N SER A 33 -0.90 -9.45 3.11
CA SER A 33 -0.43 -10.84 3.03
C SER A 33 0.95 -10.96 2.42
N SER A 34 1.69 -11.98 2.86
CA SER A 34 3.05 -12.27 2.43
C SER A 34 3.32 -13.77 2.50
N ASP A 35 4.31 -14.25 1.75
CA ASP A 35 4.73 -15.67 1.75
C ASP A 35 5.66 -15.99 2.94
N THR A 36 5.31 -15.47 4.13
CA THR A 36 6.14 -15.61 5.32
C THR A 36 5.82 -16.93 6.02
N PRO A 37 6.80 -17.80 6.31
CA PRO A 37 6.54 -19.06 7.00
C PRO A 37 5.92 -18.85 8.40
N ASN A 38 4.98 -19.71 8.78
CA ASN A 38 4.29 -19.69 10.09
C ASN A 38 3.49 -18.40 10.37
N SER A 39 3.02 -17.72 9.32
CA SER A 39 2.06 -16.62 9.40
C SER A 39 0.70 -17.08 9.93
N LYS A 40 -0.14 -16.11 10.31
CA LYS A 40 -1.57 -16.37 10.54
C LYS A 40 -2.20 -16.81 9.21
N ILE A 41 -3.21 -17.68 9.28
CA ILE A 41 -3.95 -18.18 8.09
C ILE A 41 -4.46 -17.06 7.18
N PHE A 42 -4.94 -15.94 7.75
CA PHE A 42 -5.43 -14.80 6.97
C PHE A 42 -4.33 -13.93 6.37
N ASN A 43 -3.07 -14.12 6.79
CA ASN A 43 -1.91 -13.40 6.28
C ASN A 43 -1.18 -14.17 5.16
N ASP A 44 -1.60 -15.40 4.88
CA ASP A 44 -1.11 -16.17 3.74
C ASP A 44 -1.43 -15.46 2.42
N PRO A 45 -0.60 -15.60 1.37
CA PRO A 45 -0.85 -14.99 0.07
C PRO A 45 -2.28 -15.21 -0.40
N PHE A 46 -2.91 -14.16 -0.90
CA PHE A 46 -4.29 -14.21 -1.33
C PHE A 46 -4.42 -15.20 -2.49
N ASN A 47 -5.22 -16.23 -2.32
CA ASN A 47 -5.45 -17.27 -3.33
C ASN A 47 -6.94 -17.49 -3.61
N ASN A 48 -7.78 -16.57 -3.14
CA ASN A 48 -9.23 -16.60 -3.30
C ASN A 48 -9.89 -17.89 -2.79
N ASN A 49 -9.34 -18.47 -1.73
CA ASN A 49 -9.96 -19.59 -1.04
C ASN A 49 -11.27 -19.18 -0.34
N SER A 50 -12.05 -20.18 0.10
CA SER A 50 -13.34 -19.94 0.74
C SER A 50 -13.24 -19.08 2.00
N HIS A 51 -12.28 -19.33 2.90
CA HIS A 51 -12.23 -18.58 4.16
C HIS A 51 -11.86 -17.10 3.96
N GLN A 52 -10.95 -16.78 3.04
CA GLN A 52 -10.63 -15.41 2.65
C GLN A 52 -11.84 -14.74 2.00
N LEU A 53 -12.50 -15.41 1.05
CA LEU A 53 -13.65 -14.87 0.34
C LEU A 53 -14.87 -14.65 1.26
N ASP A 54 -15.15 -15.61 2.14
CA ASP A 54 -16.21 -15.54 3.14
C ASP A 54 -15.96 -14.38 4.11
N HIS A 55 -14.72 -14.19 4.55
CA HIS A 55 -14.37 -13.06 5.41
C HIS A 55 -14.50 -11.72 4.68
N LEU A 56 -14.06 -11.62 3.42
CA LEU A 56 -14.28 -10.43 2.60
C LEU A 56 -15.77 -10.12 2.40
N ASN A 57 -16.60 -11.14 2.18
CA ASN A 57 -18.06 -10.99 2.06
C ASN A 57 -18.69 -10.52 3.38
N LYS A 58 -18.29 -11.14 4.50
CA LYS A 58 -18.70 -10.72 5.85
C LYS A 58 -18.36 -9.25 6.11
N MET A 59 -17.13 -8.82 5.80
CA MET A 59 -16.70 -7.44 6.00
C MET A 59 -17.41 -6.47 5.07
N THR A 60 -17.67 -6.87 3.82
CA THR A 60 -18.50 -6.08 2.89
C THR A 60 -19.88 -5.79 3.49
N GLU A 61 -20.56 -6.82 4.01
CA GLU A 61 -21.88 -6.64 4.63
C GLU A 61 -21.79 -5.84 5.94
N MET A 62 -20.73 -6.02 6.72
CA MET A 62 -20.51 -5.22 7.93
C MET A 62 -20.38 -3.72 7.58
N PHE A 63 -19.55 -3.36 6.60
CA PHE A 63 -19.34 -1.95 6.23
C PHE A 63 -20.57 -1.31 5.58
N LYS A 64 -21.35 -2.05 4.79
CA LYS A 64 -22.63 -1.55 4.25
C LYS A 64 -23.64 -1.19 5.33
N ASN A 65 -23.65 -1.95 6.42
CA ASN A 65 -24.61 -1.79 7.51
C ASN A 65 -24.06 -0.97 8.70
N MET A 66 -22.79 -0.56 8.64
CA MET A 66 -22.14 0.18 9.71
C MET A 66 -22.64 1.63 9.76
N LYS A 67 -22.95 2.09 10.98
CA LYS A 67 -23.19 3.51 11.25
C LYS A 67 -22.07 4.08 12.11
N VAL A 68 -21.65 5.28 11.78
CA VAL A 68 -20.66 6.03 12.55
C VAL A 68 -21.37 7.16 13.28
N VAL A 69 -21.28 7.17 14.61
CA VAL A 69 -22.01 8.11 15.46
C VAL A 69 -21.01 8.99 16.20
N SER A 70 -21.30 10.29 16.24
CA SER A 70 -20.51 11.25 17.02
C SER A 70 -20.71 11.00 18.52
N LYS A 71 -19.60 10.83 19.27
CA LYS A 71 -19.65 10.68 20.73
C LYS A 71 -20.21 11.93 21.42
N LEU A 72 -19.96 13.12 20.86
CA LEU A 72 -20.34 14.40 21.48
C LEU A 72 -21.80 14.76 21.22
N SER A 73 -22.25 14.58 19.98
CA SER A 73 -23.58 15.03 19.53
C SER A 73 -24.60 13.90 19.41
N ALA A 74 -24.19 12.64 19.53
CA ALA A 74 -25.00 11.44 19.28
C ALA A 74 -25.66 11.42 17.88
N THR A 75 -25.12 12.20 16.94
CA THR A 75 -25.63 12.30 15.57
C THR A 75 -24.97 11.28 14.65
N ASP A 76 -25.71 10.82 13.65
CA ASP A 76 -25.19 10.00 12.56
C ASP A 76 -24.22 10.82 11.69
N MET A 77 -22.99 10.34 11.57
CA MET A 77 -21.88 10.93 10.81
C MET A 77 -21.43 10.01 9.68
N THR A 78 -22.17 8.93 9.37
CA THR A 78 -21.80 7.91 8.39
C THR A 78 -21.52 8.52 7.02
N GLN A 79 -22.31 9.52 6.60
CA GLN A 79 -22.13 10.23 5.33
C GLN A 79 -20.93 11.19 5.30
N ARG A 80 -20.31 11.47 6.45
CA ARG A 80 -19.15 12.39 6.57
C ARG A 80 -17.82 11.65 6.59
N VAL A 81 -17.83 10.32 6.67
CA VAL A 81 -16.63 9.50 6.74
C VAL A 81 -16.45 8.71 5.45
N ASN A 82 -15.23 8.72 4.92
CA ASN A 82 -14.94 8.09 3.62
C ASN A 82 -14.38 6.67 3.77
N PHE A 83 -13.90 6.27 4.96
CA PHE A 83 -13.22 4.99 5.14
C PHE A 83 -14.14 3.78 4.88
N LEU A 84 -15.45 3.89 5.13
CA LEU A 84 -16.41 2.84 4.83
C LEU A 84 -16.45 2.55 3.33
N ASN A 85 -16.59 3.59 2.51
CA ASN A 85 -16.52 3.46 1.06
C ASN A 85 -15.12 3.00 0.62
N GLY A 86 -14.07 3.51 1.25
CA GLY A 86 -12.69 3.07 1.01
C GLY A 86 -12.54 1.56 1.14
N TRP A 87 -13.02 0.96 2.23
CA TRP A 87 -12.98 -0.49 2.40
C TRP A 87 -13.83 -1.26 1.39
N LEU A 88 -15.03 -0.77 1.05
CA LEU A 88 -15.86 -1.40 0.03
C LEU A 88 -15.16 -1.42 -1.33
N VAL A 89 -14.53 -0.30 -1.70
CA VAL A 89 -13.72 -0.18 -2.93
C VAL A 89 -12.50 -1.10 -2.87
N SER A 90 -11.76 -1.14 -1.75
CA SER A 90 -10.61 -2.02 -1.59
C SER A 90 -10.98 -3.50 -1.72
N ILE A 91 -12.06 -3.94 -1.06
CA ILE A 91 -12.54 -5.33 -1.14
C ILE A 91 -12.98 -5.69 -2.57
N SER A 92 -13.75 -4.81 -3.22
CA SER A 92 -14.14 -5.03 -4.61
C SER A 92 -12.93 -5.04 -5.54
N GLY A 93 -12.00 -4.12 -5.34
CA GLY A 93 -10.77 -3.97 -6.11
C GLY A 93 -9.89 -5.22 -6.03
N LEU A 94 -9.69 -5.78 -4.83
CA LEU A 94 -8.93 -7.02 -4.66
C LEU A 94 -9.56 -8.20 -5.43
N LYS A 95 -10.90 -8.36 -5.33
CA LYS A 95 -11.62 -9.42 -6.06
C LYS A 95 -11.51 -9.24 -7.58
N MET A 96 -11.65 -8.00 -8.06
CA MET A 96 -11.51 -7.70 -9.48
C MET A 96 -10.08 -7.94 -9.97
N LEU A 97 -9.09 -7.45 -9.23
CA LEU A 97 -7.67 -7.62 -9.53
C LEU A 97 -7.30 -9.10 -9.64
N TRP A 98 -7.77 -9.92 -8.70
CA TRP A 98 -7.58 -11.37 -8.75
C TRP A 98 -8.13 -11.98 -10.04
N ASN A 99 -9.38 -11.67 -10.40
CA ASN A 99 -9.98 -12.18 -11.62
C ASN A 99 -9.26 -11.71 -12.89
N SER A 100 -8.69 -10.51 -12.87
CA SER A 100 -7.89 -9.96 -13.98
C SER A 100 -6.51 -10.60 -14.10
N LEU A 101 -5.89 -10.99 -12.99
CA LEU A 101 -4.53 -11.57 -12.99
C LEU A 101 -4.53 -13.10 -13.13
N ASN A 102 -5.58 -13.79 -12.68
CA ASN A 102 -5.68 -15.25 -12.72
C ASN A 102 -6.80 -15.74 -13.67
N VAL A 103 -6.73 -15.31 -14.93
CA VAL A 103 -7.76 -15.58 -15.95
C VAL A 103 -7.96 -17.08 -16.19
N ASP A 104 -6.87 -17.84 -16.20
CA ASP A 104 -6.88 -19.29 -16.45
C ASP A 104 -7.30 -20.12 -15.22
N GLN A 105 -7.68 -19.48 -14.12
CA GLN A 105 -8.04 -20.12 -12.85
C GLN A 105 -6.96 -21.10 -12.35
N ASN A 106 -5.70 -20.71 -12.50
CA ASN A 106 -4.59 -21.48 -11.98
C ASN A 106 -4.71 -21.55 -10.44
N LYS A 107 -4.77 -22.78 -9.93
CA LYS A 107 -4.93 -23.04 -8.49
C LYS A 107 -3.67 -22.72 -7.68
N ASP A 108 -2.51 -22.72 -8.34
CA ASP A 108 -1.22 -22.43 -7.70
C ASP A 108 -0.88 -20.94 -7.74
N TYR A 109 -1.68 -20.13 -8.44
CA TYR A 109 -1.51 -18.69 -8.45
C TYR A 109 -1.84 -18.11 -7.08
N THR A 110 -1.00 -17.18 -6.61
CA THR A 110 -1.19 -16.48 -5.34
C THR A 110 -0.80 -15.02 -5.50
N LEU A 111 -1.37 -14.15 -4.67
CA LEU A 111 -1.15 -12.71 -4.67
C LEU A 111 -0.74 -12.22 -3.29
N CYS A 112 0.50 -11.76 -3.14
CA CYS A 112 0.97 -11.11 -1.92
C CYS A 112 0.41 -9.67 -1.85
N THR A 113 -0.68 -9.47 -1.11
CA THR A 113 -1.38 -8.17 -1.06
C THR A 113 -0.58 -7.11 -0.31
N GLY A 114 0.36 -7.50 0.56
CA GLY A 114 1.32 -6.57 1.17
C GLY A 114 2.21 -5.84 0.15
N ARG A 115 2.23 -6.26 -1.13
CA ARG A 115 2.93 -5.54 -2.22
C ARG A 115 2.06 -4.51 -2.94
N ILE A 116 0.77 -4.44 -2.61
CA ILE A 116 -0.22 -3.57 -3.29
C ILE A 116 -0.54 -2.32 -2.44
N ASN A 117 0.03 -2.22 -1.24
CA ASN A 117 -0.10 -1.04 -0.39
C ASN A 117 0.99 0.01 -0.68
N GLN A 118 0.91 1.17 0.01
CA GLN A 118 1.86 2.27 -0.16
C GLN A 118 3.07 2.18 0.78
N ASP A 119 3.18 1.11 1.59
CA ASP A 119 4.20 0.99 2.64
C ASP A 119 5.61 1.03 2.05
N CYS A 120 5.83 0.45 0.86
CA CYS A 120 7.12 0.48 0.19
C CYS A 120 7.56 1.93 -0.14
N LEU A 121 6.60 2.77 -0.53
CA LEU A 121 6.83 4.18 -0.84
C LEU A 121 7.04 5.00 0.45
N GLU A 122 6.26 4.72 1.49
CA GLU A 122 6.44 5.35 2.80
C GLU A 122 7.82 5.02 3.42
N ASN A 123 8.24 3.76 3.29
CA ASN A 123 9.57 3.30 3.69
C ASN A 123 10.66 4.02 2.91
N LEU A 124 10.50 4.20 1.59
CA LEU A 124 11.42 5.00 0.78
C LEU A 124 11.52 6.45 1.28
N PHE A 125 10.39 7.09 1.59
CA PHE A 125 10.41 8.44 2.18
C PHE A 125 11.09 8.46 3.56
N GLY A 126 10.93 7.40 4.34
CA GLY A 126 11.67 7.19 5.59
C GLY A 126 13.17 7.20 5.37
N THR A 127 13.66 6.39 4.42
CA THR A 127 15.08 6.32 4.04
C THR A 127 15.61 7.66 3.56
N ILE A 128 14.85 8.40 2.75
CA ILE A 128 15.22 9.75 2.27
C ILE A 128 15.38 10.72 3.44
N ARG A 129 14.45 10.74 4.39
CA ARG A 129 14.55 11.60 5.58
C ARG A 129 15.75 11.24 6.44
N GLN A 130 16.05 9.95 6.61
CA GLN A 130 17.21 9.49 7.39
C GLN A 130 18.55 9.95 6.80
N GLN A 131 18.66 10.14 5.48
CA GLN A 131 19.89 10.67 4.85
C GLN A 131 20.23 12.11 5.27
N LEU A 132 19.26 12.85 5.80
CA LEU A 132 19.41 14.27 6.16
C LEU A 132 19.61 14.46 7.68
N GLY A 133 19.83 13.38 8.43
CA GLY A 133 20.07 13.41 9.86
C GLY A 133 18.90 14.01 10.63
N ASN A 134 19.14 15.11 11.34
CA ASN A 134 18.11 15.78 12.15
C ASN A 134 17.11 16.61 11.33
N ASN A 135 17.30 16.75 10.02
CA ASN A 135 16.34 17.46 9.17
C ASN A 135 15.23 16.51 8.68
N THR A 136 14.17 16.40 9.47
CA THR A 136 13.02 15.54 9.18
C THR A 136 12.06 16.11 8.13
N ASN A 137 12.22 17.38 7.74
CA ASN A 137 11.39 18.05 6.74
C ASN A 137 12.26 18.68 5.63
N PRO A 138 12.74 17.87 4.66
CA PRO A 138 13.56 18.37 3.57
C PRO A 138 12.86 19.45 2.75
N THR A 139 13.66 20.44 2.32
CA THR A 139 13.29 21.27 1.17
C THR A 139 13.27 20.43 -0.12
N PRO A 140 12.55 20.83 -1.17
CA PRO A 140 12.51 20.10 -2.44
C PRO A 140 13.90 19.80 -3.03
N ILE A 141 14.85 20.74 -2.93
CA ILE A 141 16.22 20.54 -3.43
C ILE A 141 16.99 19.48 -2.61
N GLN A 142 16.82 19.48 -1.29
CA GLN A 142 17.42 18.47 -0.40
C GLN A 142 16.83 17.08 -0.66
N PHE A 143 15.52 17.00 -0.91
CA PHE A 143 14.87 15.75 -1.31
C PHE A 143 15.48 15.21 -2.62
N ILE A 144 15.62 16.05 -3.65
CA ILE A 144 16.21 15.65 -4.95
C ILE A 144 17.63 15.12 -4.76
N TRP A 145 18.46 15.80 -3.97
CA TRP A 145 19.84 15.35 -3.72
C TRP A 145 19.87 14.03 -2.95
N ALA A 146 19.07 13.88 -1.90
CA ALA A 146 18.99 12.64 -1.13
C ALA A 146 18.45 11.47 -1.98
N PHE A 147 17.43 11.72 -2.80
CA PHE A 147 16.88 10.73 -3.73
C PHE A 147 17.92 10.29 -4.76
N LYS A 148 18.60 11.23 -5.44
CA LYS A 148 19.68 10.91 -6.39
C LYS A 148 20.78 10.06 -5.74
N LYS A 149 21.20 10.43 -4.53
CA LYS A 149 22.19 9.67 -3.77
C LYS A 149 21.71 8.24 -3.49
N ILE A 150 20.50 8.06 -2.94
CA ILE A 150 19.94 6.73 -2.64
C ILE A 150 19.81 5.91 -3.92
N PHE A 151 19.30 6.51 -4.99
CA PHE A 151 19.16 5.86 -6.29
C PHE A 151 20.50 5.34 -6.79
N CYS A 152 21.55 6.16 -6.82
CA CYS A 152 22.87 5.71 -7.25
C CYS A 152 23.42 4.62 -6.32
N VAL A 153 23.32 4.79 -5.00
CA VAL A 153 23.84 3.80 -4.03
C VAL A 153 23.17 2.45 -4.20
N GLU A 154 21.84 2.40 -4.32
CA GLU A 154 21.10 1.15 -4.46
C GLU A 154 21.21 0.55 -5.86
N TYR A 155 21.26 1.38 -6.91
CA TYR A 155 21.40 0.91 -8.30
C TYR A 155 22.78 0.31 -8.58
N PHE A 156 23.84 0.89 -8.00
CA PHE A 156 25.21 0.37 -8.12
C PHE A 156 25.57 -0.61 -7.00
N ARG A 157 24.62 -0.98 -6.13
CA ARG A 157 24.85 -1.90 -5.02
C ARG A 157 25.05 -3.32 -5.56
N HIS A 158 26.17 -3.94 -5.23
CA HIS A 158 26.50 -5.28 -5.72
C HIS A 158 25.69 -6.38 -5.00
N SER A 159 25.43 -7.48 -5.72
CA SER A 159 25.05 -8.75 -5.08
C SER A 159 26.25 -9.26 -4.26
N PRO A 160 26.05 -9.71 -3.00
CA PRO A 160 27.13 -10.21 -2.14
C PRO A 160 27.99 -11.33 -2.75
N ASP A 161 27.47 -12.07 -3.74
CA ASP A 161 28.10 -13.27 -4.31
C ASP A 161 28.67 -13.08 -5.73
N ALA A 162 28.68 -11.86 -6.28
CA ALA A 162 29.20 -11.60 -7.63
C ALA A 162 30.70 -11.23 -7.61
N ASN A 163 31.56 -12.11 -8.13
CA ASN A 163 33.02 -11.95 -8.12
C ASN A 163 33.60 -11.25 -9.38
N CYS A 164 32.76 -10.93 -10.37
CA CYS A 164 33.11 -10.20 -11.59
C CYS A 164 31.91 -9.33 -12.02
N ILE A 165 32.16 -8.10 -12.48
CA ILE A 165 31.14 -7.16 -12.96
C ILE A 165 31.35 -6.88 -14.46
N GLU A 166 30.25 -6.80 -15.21
CA GLU A 166 30.17 -6.02 -16.46
C GLU A 166 30.01 -4.54 -16.09
N ASP A 167 30.91 -3.69 -16.57
CA ASP A 167 30.98 -2.26 -16.24
C ASP A 167 29.67 -1.53 -16.59
N LEU A 168 28.86 -1.21 -15.58
CA LEU A 168 27.63 -0.41 -15.72
C LEU A 168 27.91 1.09 -15.87
N ASP A 169 29.18 1.48 -15.91
CA ASP A 169 29.66 2.84 -16.17
C ASP A 169 29.13 3.41 -17.49
N ASN A 170 28.74 2.56 -18.43
CA ASN A 170 28.03 2.97 -19.66
C ASN A 170 26.73 3.77 -19.38
N VAL A 171 26.02 3.51 -18.28
CA VAL A 171 24.85 4.30 -17.87
C VAL A 171 25.24 5.74 -17.51
N LEU A 172 26.41 5.93 -16.90
CA LEU A 172 26.94 7.26 -16.59
C LEU A 172 27.36 8.00 -17.87
N CYS A 173 27.82 7.28 -18.89
CA CYS A 173 28.12 7.84 -20.21
C CYS A 173 26.85 8.25 -20.98
N GLN A 174 25.72 7.55 -20.79
CA GLN A 174 24.42 7.86 -21.42
C GLN A 174 23.67 9.02 -20.75
N PHE A 175 24.08 9.47 -19.55
CA PHE A 175 23.43 10.58 -18.85
C PHE A 175 23.46 11.90 -19.66
N ASN A 176 24.45 12.08 -20.54
CA ASN A 176 24.52 13.25 -21.43
C ASN A 176 23.40 13.25 -22.49
N GLU A 177 22.95 12.08 -22.96
CA GLU A 177 21.85 11.97 -23.92
C GLU A 177 20.48 12.23 -23.25
N MET A 178 20.33 11.87 -21.97
CA MET A 178 19.10 12.16 -21.21
C MET A 178 18.88 13.65 -20.92
N ASN A 179 19.94 14.47 -20.91
CA ASN A 179 19.82 15.93 -20.81
C ASN A 179 19.15 16.53 -22.05
N GLU A 180 19.36 15.97 -23.24
CA GLU A 180 18.65 16.40 -24.46
C GLU A 180 17.15 16.03 -24.39
N MET A 181 16.83 14.87 -23.81
CA MET A 181 15.44 14.44 -23.60
C MET A 181 14.70 15.27 -22.54
N SER A 182 15.42 15.83 -21.56
CA SER A 182 14.87 16.75 -20.57
C SER A 182 14.40 18.09 -21.16
N ALA A 183 15.02 18.54 -22.26
CA ALA A 183 14.58 19.71 -23.01
C ALA A 183 13.21 19.44 -23.69
N SER A 184 13.00 18.23 -24.20
CA SER A 184 11.73 17.80 -24.80
C SER A 184 10.62 17.62 -23.75
N ILE A 185 10.96 17.15 -22.55
CA ILE A 185 9.99 17.02 -21.44
C ILE A 185 9.56 18.40 -20.91
N ASN A 186 10.44 19.40 -20.91
CA ASN A 186 10.09 20.77 -20.52
C ASN A 186 9.06 21.43 -21.47
N GLU A 187 9.04 21.09 -22.75
CA GLU A 187 7.99 21.53 -23.70
C GLU A 187 6.63 20.85 -23.41
N ILE A 188 6.63 19.62 -22.92
CA ILE A 188 5.41 18.89 -22.54
C ILE A 188 4.84 19.40 -21.21
N VAL A 189 5.70 19.78 -20.26
CA VAL A 189 5.30 20.30 -18.93
C VAL A 189 4.87 21.77 -19.00
N ASN A 190 5.37 22.54 -19.97
CA ASN A 190 4.95 23.92 -20.24
C ASN A 190 4.50 24.09 -21.71
N PRO A 191 3.33 23.56 -22.09
CA PRO A 191 2.82 23.77 -23.44
C PRO A 191 2.55 25.26 -23.64
N SER A 192 3.04 25.80 -24.76
CA SER A 192 2.70 27.16 -25.20
C SER A 192 1.18 27.30 -25.27
N LYS A 193 0.64 28.40 -24.74
CA LYS A 193 -0.81 28.65 -24.65
C LYS A 193 -1.44 28.55 -26.04
N THR A 194 -2.04 27.41 -26.35
CA THR A 194 -2.89 27.28 -27.53
C THR A 194 -4.18 28.04 -27.26
N ASN A 195 -4.42 29.11 -28.03
CA ASN A 195 -5.70 29.80 -28.02
C ASN A 195 -6.79 28.81 -28.46
N PHE A 196 -7.59 28.34 -27.50
CA PHE A 196 -8.81 27.63 -27.80
C PHE A 196 -9.78 28.59 -28.49
N ILE A 197 -10.01 28.40 -29.79
CA ILE A 197 -11.17 28.93 -30.47
C ILE A 197 -12.36 28.09 -30.03
N VAL A 198 -13.26 28.70 -29.28
CA VAL A 198 -14.57 28.13 -28.94
C VAL A 198 -15.42 28.15 -30.20
N MET A 199 -15.86 26.98 -30.64
CA MET A 199 -17.09 26.80 -31.43
C MET A 199 -18.14 26.17 -30.52
#